data_AF-A0A0A1XDI2-F1
#
_entry.id   AF-A0A0A1XDI2-F1
#
_cell.length_a   1.000
_cell.length_b   1.000
_cell.length_c   1.000
_cell.angle_alpha   90.00
_cell.angle_beta   90.00
_cell.angle_gamma   90.00
#
_symmetry.space_group_name_H-M   'P 1'
#
loop_
_entity.id
_entity.type
_entity.pdbx_description
1 polymer ?
#
loop_
_entity_poly.entity_id
_entity_poly.type
_entity_poly.pdbx_seq_one_letter_code
_entity_poly.pdbx_strand_id
1 'polypeptide(L)'
;MEYDEKIELIKDIVECMEEAIQIDSDDSEKGDICEELINICDRVAQIPIRKKKRQWVKVWRTTKSKTGSHSFLMKELLPFDKDGYKNYLRMSEAQFNFILSAIQEDIIKQDTWMRAAIPAAEKLSLTLRFLATGETFQSLNFASKISVSAISGIIPEVCDAIYKRLKALYLKFPSNSSEWTSIANEFAIRWQFPNCLGALDGKHITFRPSRQAGAFYHNYKGTNSIVLLALVDANCNFIYVDVGCNGRCNDAGVFLQSELASVLREERGLPTNSSIGSNRCLPYVVVSDDAFPLQTHLMKPYPYHTTCRQKKIFNCRLSRARHVVEHAFGILSNRFRIFLSPINLKVESVQKITLACCVLHNFLGTNNISGMNVINATTERYSEGSFNSNNPRRGGPETIRQEFMAYFNTEGRVDWGQ
;
A
#
# COMPACT_ATOMS: atom_id res chain seq x y z
N MET A 1 -11.27 10.17 -51.37
CA MET A 1 -10.68 11.44 -50.93
C MET A 1 -9.19 11.35 -50.80
N GLU A 2 -8.56 11.46 -51.97
CA GLU A 2 -7.37 12.30 -52.12
C GLU A 2 -7.69 13.71 -51.60
N TYR A 3 -6.65 14.47 -51.26
CA TYR A 3 -6.78 15.79 -50.62
C TYR A 3 -7.65 16.75 -51.44
N ASP A 4 -7.67 16.57 -52.76
CA ASP A 4 -8.32 17.44 -53.73
C ASP A 4 -9.86 17.37 -53.68
N GLU A 5 -10.45 16.18 -53.53
CA GLU A 5 -11.91 16.03 -53.37
C GLU A 5 -12.43 16.73 -52.10
N LYS A 6 -11.59 16.90 -51.07
CA LYS A 6 -11.99 17.60 -49.82
C LYS A 6 -11.98 19.10 -49.99
N ILE A 7 -11.02 19.59 -50.79
CA ILE A 7 -10.95 21.00 -51.15
C ILE A 7 -12.16 21.37 -52.00
N GLU A 8 -12.53 20.51 -52.95
CA GLU A 8 -13.69 20.70 -53.81
C GLU A 8 -14.99 20.77 -52.99
N LEU A 9 -15.21 19.82 -52.08
CA LEU A 9 -16.39 19.84 -51.19
C LEU A 9 -16.44 21.05 -50.25
N ILE A 10 -15.30 21.55 -49.78
CA ILE A 10 -15.23 22.76 -48.96
C ILE A 10 -15.54 24.00 -49.81
N LYS A 11 -15.13 24.03 -51.08
CA LYS A 11 -15.48 25.09 -52.02
C LYS A 11 -16.99 25.11 -52.29
N ASP A 12 -17.58 23.95 -52.59
CA ASP A 12 -19.04 23.81 -52.80
C ASP A 12 -19.84 24.35 -51.58
N ILE A 13 -19.38 24.04 -50.35
CA ILE A 13 -20.02 24.53 -49.11
C ILE A 13 -19.90 26.06 -48.99
N VAL A 14 -18.72 26.62 -49.27
CA VAL A 14 -18.47 28.06 -49.16
C VAL A 14 -19.28 28.82 -50.20
N GLU A 15 -19.38 28.31 -51.42
CA GLU A 15 -20.14 28.91 -52.52
C GLU A 15 -21.64 28.94 -52.20
N CYS A 16 -22.25 27.83 -51.77
CA CYS A 16 -23.65 27.82 -51.32
C CYS A 16 -23.89 28.74 -50.10
N MET A 17 -22.92 28.90 -49.20
CA MET A 17 -23.05 29.83 -48.07
C MET A 17 -22.96 31.29 -48.51
N GLU A 18 -22.12 31.62 -49.49
CA GLU A 18 -22.01 32.96 -50.06
C GLU A 18 -23.28 33.36 -50.83
N GLU A 19 -23.87 32.42 -51.57
CA GLU A 19 -25.16 32.61 -52.26
C GLU A 19 -26.32 32.81 -51.27
N ALA A 20 -26.36 32.03 -50.20
CA ALA A 20 -27.36 32.16 -49.13
C ALA A 20 -27.31 33.52 -48.41
N ILE A 21 -26.14 34.19 -48.37
CA ILE A 21 -25.95 35.49 -47.71
C ILE A 21 -26.45 36.65 -48.60
N GLN A 22 -26.56 36.48 -49.92
CA GLN A 22 -26.96 37.55 -50.85
C GLN A 22 -28.47 37.65 -51.11
N ILE A 23 -29.29 36.74 -50.57
CA ILE A 23 -30.74 36.73 -50.84
C ILE A 23 -31.49 37.69 -49.92
N ASP A 24 -31.97 38.79 -50.52
CA ASP A 24 -33.04 39.61 -49.99
C ASP A 24 -34.36 39.25 -50.71
N SER A 25 -35.19 38.43 -50.04
CA SER A 25 -36.67 38.44 -50.14
C SER A 25 -37.44 37.70 -51.26
N ASP A 26 -37.11 36.47 -51.63
CA ASP A 26 -38.10 35.56 -52.25
C ASP A 26 -38.07 34.11 -51.69
N ASP A 27 -39.23 33.51 -51.44
CA ASP A 27 -39.37 32.19 -50.80
C ASP A 27 -38.97 31.02 -51.73
N SER A 28 -38.97 31.24 -53.06
CA SER A 28 -38.57 30.25 -54.07
C SER A 28 -37.05 29.98 -54.07
N GLU A 29 -36.23 31.04 -54.09
CA GLU A 29 -34.77 30.93 -54.14
C GLU A 29 -34.18 30.37 -52.84
N LYS A 30 -34.86 30.63 -51.71
CA LYS A 30 -34.51 29.97 -50.44
C LYS A 30 -34.75 28.46 -50.47
N GLY A 31 -35.78 28.01 -51.20
CA GLY A 31 -36.10 26.59 -51.35
C GLY A 31 -34.96 25.84 -52.05
N ASP A 32 -34.47 26.40 -53.15
CA ASP A 32 -33.43 25.80 -53.99
C ASP A 32 -32.09 25.67 -53.23
N ILE A 33 -31.68 26.71 -52.51
CA ILE A 33 -30.46 26.67 -51.68
C ILE A 33 -30.59 25.69 -50.51
N CYS A 34 -31.77 25.56 -49.91
CA CYS A 34 -31.98 24.57 -48.86
C CYS A 34 -31.84 23.14 -49.42
N GLU A 35 -32.35 22.90 -50.64
CA GLU A 35 -32.23 21.61 -51.31
C GLU A 35 -30.75 21.31 -51.68
N GLU A 36 -30.00 22.32 -52.10
CA GLU A 36 -28.58 22.19 -52.41
C GLU A 36 -27.73 21.94 -51.16
N LEU A 37 -28.01 22.63 -50.05
CA LEU A 37 -27.37 22.36 -48.75
C LEU A 37 -27.68 20.95 -48.25
N ILE A 38 -28.91 20.45 -48.43
CA ILE A 38 -29.29 19.07 -48.08
C ILE A 38 -28.48 18.09 -48.92
N ASN A 39 -28.37 18.32 -50.24
CA ASN A 39 -27.56 17.48 -51.13
C ASN A 39 -26.08 17.47 -50.75
N ILE A 40 -25.51 18.62 -50.35
CA ILE A 40 -24.13 18.70 -49.86
C ILE A 40 -23.98 17.96 -48.53
N CYS A 41 -24.92 18.10 -47.59
CA CYS A 41 -24.93 17.35 -46.35
C CYS A 41 -25.00 15.83 -46.58
N ASP A 42 -25.82 15.37 -47.53
CA ASP A 42 -25.92 13.96 -47.90
C ASP A 42 -24.64 13.45 -48.56
N ARG A 43 -24.01 14.25 -49.44
CA ARG A 43 -22.69 13.96 -50.00
C ARG A 43 -21.63 13.83 -48.90
N VAL A 44 -21.63 14.72 -47.90
CA VAL A 44 -20.74 14.67 -46.74
C VAL A 44 -21.00 13.44 -45.87
N ALA A 45 -22.27 13.10 -45.63
CA ALA A 45 -22.68 11.96 -44.80
C ALA A 45 -22.29 10.61 -45.42
N GLN A 46 -22.26 10.54 -46.75
CA GLN A 46 -21.83 9.35 -47.49
C GLN A 46 -20.30 9.19 -47.54
N ILE A 47 -19.51 10.18 -47.09
CA ILE A 47 -18.04 10.07 -47.07
C ILE A 47 -17.61 9.00 -46.07
N PRO A 48 -16.95 7.91 -46.51
CA PRO A 48 -16.47 6.89 -45.60
C PRO A 48 -15.37 7.47 -44.71
N ILE A 49 -15.62 7.53 -43.39
CA ILE A 49 -14.64 7.95 -42.40
C ILE A 49 -13.47 6.95 -42.43
N ARG A 50 -12.39 7.30 -43.13
CA ARG A 50 -11.18 6.49 -43.22
C ARG A 50 -10.54 6.44 -41.83
N LYS A 51 -10.78 5.38 -41.08
CA LYS A 51 -10.10 5.14 -39.80
C LYS A 51 -8.60 5.15 -40.06
N LYS A 52 -7.86 6.08 -39.43
CA LYS A 52 -6.39 6.05 -39.45
C LYS A 52 -5.93 4.63 -39.16
N LYS A 53 -5.12 4.04 -40.05
CA LYS A 53 -4.53 2.71 -39.81
C LYS A 53 -3.82 2.77 -38.47
N ARG A 54 -4.33 2.02 -37.50
CA ARG A 54 -3.75 1.96 -36.16
C ARG A 54 -2.42 1.23 -36.28
N GLN A 55 -1.33 1.91 -35.94
CA GLN A 55 -0.05 1.23 -35.74
C GLN A 55 -0.20 0.26 -34.57
N TRP A 56 -0.12 -1.04 -34.85
CA TRP A 56 -0.26 -2.07 -33.84
C TRP A 56 0.83 -1.97 -32.76
N VAL A 57 2.07 -1.69 -33.17
CA VAL A 57 3.20 -1.36 -32.29
C VAL A 57 3.89 -0.09 -32.80
N LYS A 58 4.32 0.77 -31.88
CA LYS A 58 5.11 1.96 -32.22
C LYS A 58 6.52 1.53 -32.61
N VAL A 59 7.02 2.04 -33.73
CA VAL A 59 8.34 1.65 -34.31
C VAL A 59 9.47 1.80 -33.28
N TRP A 60 9.50 2.87 -32.49
CA TRP A 60 10.55 3.06 -31.48
C TRP A 60 10.57 2.02 -30.34
N ARG A 61 9.49 1.23 -30.17
CA ARG A 61 9.43 0.13 -29.20
C ARG A 61 9.99 -1.18 -29.76
N THR A 62 10.16 -1.33 -31.08
CA THR A 62 10.70 -2.59 -31.65
C THR A 62 12.19 -2.75 -31.38
N THR A 63 12.92 -1.66 -31.13
CA THR A 63 14.35 -1.65 -30.76
C THR A 63 14.63 -2.06 -29.31
N LYS A 64 13.67 -2.68 -28.63
CA LYS A 64 13.74 -3.05 -27.19
C LYS A 64 14.95 -3.91 -26.83
N SER A 65 15.44 -4.73 -27.75
CA SER A 65 16.58 -5.62 -27.54
C SER A 65 17.96 -4.96 -27.66
N LYS A 66 18.05 -3.73 -28.18
CA LYS A 66 19.35 -3.11 -28.52
C LYS A 66 19.73 -1.90 -27.66
N THR A 67 18.79 -1.12 -27.14
CA THR A 67 19.07 0.05 -26.27
C THR A 67 17.89 0.40 -25.35
N GLY A 68 18.16 0.92 -24.14
CA GLY A 68 17.23 1.77 -23.38
C GLY A 68 15.96 1.13 -22.81
N SER A 69 16.06 -0.05 -22.17
CA SER A 69 15.02 -0.64 -21.31
C SER A 69 15.49 -0.66 -19.85
N HIS A 70 14.56 -0.73 -18.87
CA HIS A 70 14.91 -1.03 -17.47
C HIS A 70 15.79 -2.28 -17.37
N SER A 71 15.51 -3.32 -18.16
CA SER A 71 16.31 -4.55 -18.18
C SER A 71 17.73 -4.31 -18.70
N PHE A 72 17.94 -3.32 -19.56
CA PHE A 72 19.27 -2.98 -20.09
C PHE A 72 20.07 -2.22 -19.03
N LEU A 73 19.49 -1.16 -18.45
CA LEU A 73 20.13 -0.39 -17.38
C LEU A 73 20.50 -1.29 -16.18
N MET A 74 19.64 -2.25 -15.84
CA MET A 74 19.93 -3.22 -14.79
C MET A 74 21.18 -4.06 -15.07
N LYS A 75 21.39 -4.47 -16.33
CA LYS A 75 22.59 -5.23 -16.74
C LYS A 75 23.86 -4.38 -16.71
N GLU A 76 23.73 -3.06 -16.87
CA GLU A 76 24.85 -2.12 -16.71
C GLU A 76 25.15 -1.82 -15.25
N LEU A 77 24.12 -1.59 -14.42
CA LEU A 77 24.30 -1.28 -13.00
C LEU A 77 24.89 -2.46 -12.21
N LEU A 78 24.48 -3.70 -12.49
CA LEU A 78 24.96 -4.87 -11.74
C LEU A 78 26.50 -5.02 -11.65
N PRO A 79 27.25 -4.98 -12.77
CA PRO A 79 28.71 -5.10 -12.73
C PRO A 79 29.42 -3.82 -12.26
N PHE A 80 28.86 -2.63 -12.51
CA PHE A 80 29.59 -1.36 -12.36
C PHE A 80 29.14 -0.51 -11.15
N ASP A 81 27.90 -0.63 -10.69
CA ASP A 81 27.33 0.19 -9.61
C ASP A 81 26.21 -0.54 -8.84
N LYS A 82 26.63 -1.39 -7.88
CA LYS A 82 25.70 -2.16 -7.03
C LYS A 82 24.84 -1.27 -6.14
N ASP A 83 25.34 -0.12 -5.71
CA ASP A 83 24.58 0.83 -4.90
C ASP A 83 23.53 1.56 -5.74
N GLY A 84 23.87 1.91 -6.99
CA GLY A 84 22.94 2.39 -8.00
C GLY A 84 21.85 1.38 -8.28
N TYR A 85 22.18 0.09 -8.46
CA TYR A 85 21.20 -0.99 -8.60
C TYR A 85 20.25 -1.05 -7.38
N LYS A 86 20.81 -1.05 -6.17
CA LYS A 86 20.03 -1.08 -4.92
C LYS A 86 19.14 0.15 -4.78
N ASN A 87 19.61 1.33 -5.14
CA ASN A 87 18.81 2.54 -5.13
C ASN A 87 17.68 2.47 -6.18
N TYR A 88 17.98 1.91 -7.35
CA TYR A 88 17.05 1.82 -8.48
C TYR A 88 15.85 0.92 -8.19
N LEU A 89 16.08 -0.25 -7.56
CA LEU A 89 15.03 -1.23 -7.24
C LEU A 89 14.64 -1.31 -5.76
N ARG A 90 15.35 -0.60 -4.87
CA ARG A 90 15.22 -0.68 -3.41
C ARG A 90 15.63 -2.04 -2.81
N MET A 91 16.39 -2.85 -3.54
CA MET A 91 16.84 -4.18 -3.10
C MET A 91 18.13 -4.62 -3.82
N SER A 92 18.86 -5.55 -3.23
CA SER A 92 20.06 -6.14 -3.85
C SER A 92 19.71 -7.14 -4.96
N GLU A 93 20.70 -7.50 -5.77
CA GLU A 93 20.56 -8.54 -6.80
C GLU A 93 20.10 -9.88 -6.22
N ALA A 94 20.69 -10.31 -5.11
CA ALA A 94 20.32 -11.56 -4.45
C ALA A 94 18.83 -11.55 -4.02
N GLN A 95 18.37 -10.42 -3.49
CA GLN A 95 16.97 -10.22 -3.11
C GLN A 95 16.04 -10.24 -4.33
N PHE A 96 16.45 -9.59 -5.42
CA PHE A 96 15.72 -9.59 -6.67
C PHE A 96 15.58 -11.01 -7.25
N ASN A 97 16.68 -11.77 -7.31
CA ASN A 97 16.70 -13.12 -7.85
C ASN A 97 15.87 -14.09 -6.99
N PHE A 98 15.87 -13.91 -5.66
CA PHE A 98 15.01 -14.67 -4.77
C PHE A 98 13.51 -14.41 -5.04
N ILE A 99 13.10 -13.15 -5.18
CA ILE A 99 11.71 -12.82 -5.51
C ILE A 99 11.36 -13.39 -6.89
N LEU A 100 12.26 -13.22 -7.88
CA LEU A 100 12.04 -13.70 -9.23
C LEU A 100 11.80 -15.21 -9.26
N SER A 101 12.67 -15.99 -8.62
CA SER A 101 12.51 -17.45 -8.59
C SER A 101 11.21 -17.89 -7.91
N ALA A 102 10.77 -17.17 -6.86
CA ALA A 102 9.53 -17.49 -6.16
C ALA A 102 8.26 -17.24 -7.00
N ILE A 103 8.24 -16.18 -7.82
CA ILE A 103 7.03 -15.75 -8.54
C ILE A 103 7.04 -16.07 -10.04
N GLN A 104 8.17 -16.50 -10.60
CA GLN A 104 8.37 -16.62 -12.05
C GLN A 104 7.28 -17.46 -12.73
N GLU A 105 6.89 -18.58 -12.11
CA GLU A 105 5.85 -19.47 -12.63
C GLU A 105 4.47 -18.80 -12.73
N ASP A 106 4.14 -17.91 -11.78
CA ASP A 106 2.85 -17.21 -11.76
C ASP A 106 2.79 -16.08 -12.82
N ILE A 107 3.94 -15.58 -13.29
CA ILE A 107 4.01 -14.38 -14.16
C ILE A 107 4.58 -14.65 -15.55
N ILE A 108 5.07 -15.85 -15.86
CA ILE A 108 5.57 -16.18 -17.19
C ILE A 108 4.41 -16.21 -18.21
N LYS A 109 4.69 -15.78 -19.43
CA LYS A 109 3.74 -15.85 -20.56
C LYS A 109 4.43 -16.50 -21.74
N GLN A 110 3.66 -17.16 -22.60
CA GLN A 110 4.15 -17.80 -23.80
C GLN A 110 4.31 -16.81 -24.95
N ASP A 111 5.32 -17.05 -25.77
CA ASP A 111 5.48 -16.35 -27.03
C ASP A 111 4.33 -16.69 -27.96
N THR A 112 3.96 -15.72 -28.78
CA THR A 112 2.95 -15.90 -29.83
C THR A 112 3.64 -15.69 -31.17
N TRP A 113 3.07 -16.22 -32.26
CA TRP A 113 3.59 -15.98 -33.61
C TRP A 113 3.78 -14.50 -33.95
N MET A 114 3.00 -13.61 -33.33
CA MET A 114 3.06 -12.17 -33.59
C MET A 114 4.00 -11.39 -32.67
N ARG A 115 4.38 -11.93 -31.49
CA ARG A 115 5.24 -11.24 -30.51
C ARG A 115 5.84 -12.19 -29.47
N ALA A 116 7.07 -11.89 -29.08
CA ALA A 116 7.67 -12.43 -27.88
C ALA A 116 6.96 -11.89 -26.62
N ALA A 117 6.83 -12.74 -25.61
CA ALA A 117 6.34 -12.39 -24.29
C ALA A 117 7.34 -11.49 -23.58
N ILE A 118 6.84 -10.66 -22.66
CA ILE A 118 7.69 -9.86 -21.79
C ILE A 118 8.28 -10.79 -20.72
N PRO A 119 9.61 -10.90 -20.60
CA PRO A 119 10.26 -11.79 -19.63
C PRO A 119 9.84 -11.48 -18.19
N ALA A 120 9.78 -12.52 -17.34
CA ALA A 120 9.41 -12.40 -15.93
C ALA A 120 10.29 -11.39 -15.17
N ALA A 121 11.61 -11.42 -15.39
CA ALA A 121 12.55 -10.47 -14.79
C ALA A 121 12.24 -9.01 -15.18
N GLU A 122 11.82 -8.77 -16.42
CA GLU A 122 11.48 -7.43 -16.87
C GLU A 122 10.14 -6.95 -16.29
N LYS A 123 9.15 -7.86 -16.15
CA LYS A 123 7.90 -7.56 -15.43
C LYS A 123 8.15 -7.21 -13.97
N LEU A 124 9.01 -7.98 -13.30
CA LEU A 124 9.36 -7.75 -11.90
C LEU A 124 10.09 -6.42 -11.72
N SER A 125 11.15 -6.16 -12.50
CA SER A 125 11.91 -4.91 -12.41
C SER A 125 11.06 -3.67 -12.72
N LEU A 126 10.18 -3.74 -13.72
CA LEU A 126 9.19 -2.70 -14.01
C LEU A 126 8.28 -2.42 -12.79
N THR A 127 7.75 -3.49 -12.18
CA THR A 127 6.84 -3.37 -11.04
C THR A 127 7.56 -2.79 -9.83
N LEU A 128 8.73 -3.31 -9.48
CA LEU A 128 9.53 -2.80 -8.37
C LEU A 128 9.91 -1.33 -8.56
N ARG A 129 10.27 -0.94 -9.78
CA ARG A 129 10.52 0.46 -10.10
C ARG A 129 9.29 1.33 -9.85
N PHE A 130 8.12 0.89 -10.31
CA PHE A 130 6.85 1.60 -10.07
C PHE A 130 6.58 1.78 -8.57
N LEU A 131 6.78 0.73 -7.75
CA LEU A 131 6.61 0.81 -6.30
C LEU A 131 7.63 1.75 -5.65
N ALA A 132 8.88 1.72 -6.11
CA ALA A 132 9.99 2.50 -5.58
C ALA A 132 9.88 4.01 -5.87
N THR A 133 9.24 4.41 -6.97
CA THR A 133 9.17 5.82 -7.41
C THR A 133 7.78 6.41 -7.44
N GLY A 134 6.72 5.63 -7.64
CA GLY A 134 5.37 6.14 -7.87
C GLY A 134 5.19 6.83 -9.22
N GLU A 135 6.07 6.57 -10.20
CA GLU A 135 6.02 7.18 -11.53
C GLU A 135 4.73 6.84 -12.30
N THR A 136 4.34 7.71 -13.23
CA THR A 136 3.19 7.42 -14.10
C THR A 136 3.49 6.29 -15.08
N PHE A 137 2.45 5.57 -15.51
CA PHE A 137 2.60 4.56 -16.55
C PHE A 137 3.13 5.12 -17.88
N GLN A 138 2.91 6.42 -18.14
CA GLN A 138 3.50 7.07 -19.32
C GLN A 138 5.02 7.21 -19.18
N SER A 139 5.53 7.63 -18.02
CA SER A 139 6.98 7.67 -17.75
C SER A 139 7.59 6.28 -17.93
N LEU A 140 7.00 5.28 -17.26
CA LEU A 140 7.47 3.90 -17.33
C LEU A 140 7.40 3.32 -18.75
N ASN A 141 6.41 3.71 -19.56
CA ASN A 141 6.33 3.29 -20.95
C ASN A 141 7.55 3.77 -21.75
N PHE A 142 7.96 5.04 -21.60
CA PHE A 142 9.14 5.54 -22.31
C PHE A 142 10.43 4.87 -21.81
N ALA A 143 10.56 4.64 -20.50
CA ALA A 143 11.75 4.03 -19.91
C ALA A 143 11.86 2.51 -20.14
N SER A 144 10.75 1.78 -20.22
CA SER A 144 10.72 0.32 -20.45
C SER A 144 10.46 -0.10 -21.89
N LYS A 145 9.98 0.82 -22.72
CA LYS A 145 9.43 0.54 -24.05
C LYS A 145 8.26 -0.46 -24.02
N ILE A 146 7.59 -0.61 -22.87
CA ILE A 146 6.38 -1.43 -22.71
C ILE A 146 5.14 -0.55 -22.82
N SER A 147 4.11 -1.02 -23.51
CA SER A 147 2.87 -0.24 -23.66
C SER A 147 2.17 -0.01 -22.32
N VAL A 148 1.55 1.16 -22.15
CA VAL A 148 0.77 1.50 -20.94
C VAL A 148 -0.28 0.43 -20.61
N SER A 149 -0.93 -0.14 -21.63
CA SER A 149 -1.92 -1.21 -21.46
C SER A 149 -1.30 -2.51 -20.93
N ALA A 150 -0.07 -2.83 -21.31
CA ALA A 150 0.63 -3.98 -20.74
C ALA A 150 1.09 -3.67 -19.31
N ILE A 151 1.63 -2.48 -19.05
CA ILE A 151 2.04 -2.03 -17.70
C ILE A 151 0.87 -2.13 -16.72
N SER A 152 -0.33 -1.66 -17.11
CA SER A 152 -1.52 -1.70 -16.25
C SER A 152 -1.98 -3.10 -15.87
N GLY A 153 -1.66 -4.12 -16.69
CA GLY A 153 -1.93 -5.52 -16.38
C GLY A 153 -0.79 -6.17 -15.58
N ILE A 154 0.46 -5.83 -15.91
CA ILE A 154 1.67 -6.43 -15.30
C ILE A 154 1.77 -6.08 -13.81
N ILE A 155 1.61 -4.80 -13.45
CA ILE A 155 1.82 -4.36 -12.07
C ILE A 155 0.93 -5.12 -11.07
N PRO A 156 -0.41 -5.15 -11.22
CA PRO A 156 -1.25 -5.91 -10.31
C PRO A 156 -1.00 -7.43 -10.39
N GLU A 157 -0.67 -7.98 -11.57
CA GLU A 157 -0.29 -9.41 -11.74
C GLU A 157 0.95 -9.77 -10.90
N VAL A 158 1.99 -8.95 -10.96
CA VAL A 158 3.23 -9.17 -10.20
C VAL A 158 3.01 -8.93 -8.70
N CYS A 159 2.31 -7.88 -8.29
CA CYS A 159 2.00 -7.62 -6.88
C CYS A 159 1.22 -8.79 -6.25
N ASP A 160 0.24 -9.33 -6.97
CA ASP A 160 -0.56 -10.48 -6.53
C ASP A 160 0.31 -11.73 -6.35
N ALA A 161 1.18 -12.03 -7.32
CA ALA A 161 2.11 -13.15 -7.25
C ALA A 161 3.09 -13.02 -6.08
N ILE A 162 3.64 -11.81 -5.85
CA ILE A 162 4.51 -11.53 -4.69
C ILE A 162 3.76 -11.82 -3.39
N TYR A 163 2.55 -11.28 -3.22
CA TYR A 163 1.79 -11.50 -2.00
C TYR A 163 1.46 -12.99 -1.80
N LYS A 164 0.95 -13.66 -2.84
CA LYS A 164 0.59 -15.10 -2.81
C LYS A 164 1.77 -15.98 -2.39
N ARG A 165 2.96 -15.74 -2.94
CA ARG A 165 4.13 -16.61 -2.73
C ARG A 165 4.92 -16.28 -1.46
N LEU A 166 4.96 -15.03 -1.04
CA LEU A 166 5.81 -14.59 0.07
C LEU A 166 5.05 -14.32 1.38
N LYS A 167 3.72 -14.17 1.38
CA LYS A 167 2.93 -13.87 2.59
C LYS A 167 3.19 -14.87 3.72
N ALA A 168 3.12 -16.17 3.42
CA ALA A 168 3.26 -17.20 4.46
C ALA A 168 4.64 -17.20 5.15
N LEU A 169 5.67 -16.68 4.48
CA LEU A 169 7.03 -16.63 5.00
C LEU A 169 7.32 -15.33 5.75
N TYR A 170 6.84 -14.20 5.23
CA TYR A 170 7.25 -12.87 5.72
C TYR A 170 6.15 -12.09 6.41
N LEU A 171 4.87 -12.46 6.27
CA LEU A 171 3.73 -11.80 6.93
C LEU A 171 2.90 -12.89 7.62
N LYS A 172 3.51 -13.50 8.64
CA LYS A 172 2.92 -14.59 9.41
C LYS A 172 2.12 -14.00 10.58
N PHE A 173 0.82 -14.28 10.58
CA PHE A 173 -0.03 -13.97 11.71
C PHE A 173 0.20 -15.00 12.82
N PRO A 174 0.52 -14.58 14.06
CA PRO A 174 0.83 -15.52 15.12
C PRO A 174 -0.38 -16.40 15.46
N SER A 175 -0.12 -17.69 15.60
CA SER A 175 -1.16 -18.73 15.67
C SER A 175 -1.25 -19.43 17.03
N ASN A 176 -0.21 -19.30 17.85
CA ASN A 176 -0.08 -20.01 19.11
C ASN A 176 0.55 -19.13 20.19
N SER A 177 0.39 -19.55 21.44
CA SER A 177 0.85 -18.80 22.61
C SER A 177 2.36 -18.53 22.56
N SER A 178 3.18 -19.47 22.09
CA SER A 178 4.64 -19.30 22.07
C SER A 178 5.07 -18.17 21.14
N GLU A 179 4.46 -18.04 19.96
CA GLU A 179 4.75 -16.97 19.00
C GLU A 179 4.35 -15.60 19.57
N TRP A 180 3.16 -15.51 20.18
CA TRP A 180 2.70 -14.29 20.84
C TRP A 180 3.58 -13.89 22.02
N THR A 181 4.01 -14.85 22.85
CA THR A 181 4.91 -14.61 23.98
C THR A 181 6.27 -14.11 23.49
N SER A 182 6.79 -14.63 22.38
CA SER A 182 8.05 -14.13 21.79
C SER A 182 7.96 -12.64 21.43
N ILE A 183 6.88 -12.23 20.77
CA ILE A 183 6.65 -10.81 20.42
C ILE A 183 6.57 -9.96 21.69
N ALA A 184 5.83 -10.42 22.69
CA ALA A 184 5.69 -9.69 23.95
C ALA A 184 7.00 -9.54 24.73
N ASN A 185 7.86 -10.55 24.69
CA ASN A 185 9.19 -10.47 25.29
C ASN A 185 10.06 -9.42 24.58
N GLU A 186 10.01 -9.35 23.25
CA GLU A 186 10.75 -8.33 22.51
C GLU A 186 10.24 -6.91 22.80
N PHE A 187 8.93 -6.72 22.95
CA PHE A 187 8.37 -5.44 23.38
C PHE A 187 8.78 -5.07 24.80
N ALA A 188 8.81 -6.04 25.72
CA ALA A 188 9.28 -5.82 27.09
C ALA A 188 10.73 -5.33 27.10
N ILE A 189 11.60 -5.94 26.28
CA ILE A 189 13.03 -5.60 26.20
C ILE A 189 13.25 -4.26 25.51
N ARG A 190 12.72 -4.06 24.30
CA ARG A 190 13.03 -2.87 23.47
C ARG A 190 12.24 -1.63 23.88
N TRP A 191 10.96 -1.83 24.16
CA TRP A 191 9.99 -0.75 24.35
C TRP A 191 9.55 -0.59 25.80
N GLN A 192 10.02 -1.47 26.70
CA GLN A 192 9.73 -1.43 28.14
C GLN A 192 8.23 -1.52 28.41
N PHE A 193 7.51 -2.24 27.56
CA PHE A 193 6.08 -2.50 27.70
C PHE A 193 5.86 -4.01 27.81
N PRO A 194 5.75 -4.57 29.03
CA PRO A 194 5.54 -6.00 29.23
C PRO A 194 4.17 -6.42 28.70
N ASN A 195 4.06 -7.70 28.32
CA ASN A 195 2.81 -8.29 27.84
C ASN A 195 2.22 -7.62 26.58
N CYS A 196 3.01 -6.88 25.80
CA CYS A 196 2.55 -6.22 24.57
C CYS A 196 2.59 -7.16 23.36
N LEU A 197 1.44 -7.50 22.79
CA LEU A 197 1.33 -8.38 21.62
C LEU A 197 1.62 -7.67 20.29
N GLY A 198 1.73 -6.36 20.28
CA GLY A 198 1.93 -5.57 19.07
C GLY A 198 1.38 -4.16 19.19
N ALA A 199 1.78 -3.31 18.26
CA ALA A 199 1.21 -1.98 18.07
C ALA A 199 0.25 -1.97 16.88
N LEU A 200 -0.99 -1.54 17.10
CA LEU A 200 -2.06 -1.48 16.11
C LEU A 200 -2.34 -0.03 15.71
N ASP A 201 -2.42 0.21 14.40
CA ASP A 201 -2.82 1.51 13.87
C ASP A 201 -3.33 1.41 12.43
N GLY A 202 -4.05 2.44 11.99
CA GLY A 202 -4.55 2.61 10.64
C GLY A 202 -3.70 3.57 9.81
N LYS A 203 -3.47 3.23 8.54
CA LYS A 203 -2.88 4.12 7.54
C LYS A 203 -3.82 4.33 6.37
N HIS A 204 -4.14 5.58 6.08
CA HIS A 204 -4.85 5.94 4.85
C HIS A 204 -3.89 5.86 3.64
N ILE A 205 -4.23 5.00 2.68
CA ILE A 205 -3.58 4.90 1.37
C ILE A 205 -4.36 5.75 0.38
N THR A 206 -3.79 6.90 0.03
CA THR A 206 -4.45 7.87 -0.85
C THR A 206 -4.46 7.38 -2.30
N PHE A 207 -5.62 7.44 -2.95
CA PHE A 207 -5.78 7.05 -4.35
C PHE A 207 -6.83 7.93 -5.05
N ARG A 208 -6.89 7.86 -6.39
CA ARG A 208 -7.89 8.58 -7.19
C ARG A 208 -9.01 7.63 -7.62
N PRO A 209 -10.17 7.60 -6.94
CA PRO A 209 -11.31 6.78 -7.33
C PRO A 209 -11.94 7.28 -8.64
N SER A 210 -12.82 6.49 -9.23
CA SER A 210 -13.65 6.94 -10.34
C SER A 210 -14.54 8.12 -9.90
N ARG A 211 -14.94 8.97 -10.85
CA ARG A 211 -15.75 10.17 -10.56
C ARG A 211 -17.03 9.87 -9.77
N GLN A 212 -17.63 8.70 -10.00
CA GLN A 212 -18.87 8.26 -9.34
C GLN A 212 -18.65 7.77 -7.90
N ALA A 213 -17.45 7.31 -7.55
CA ALA A 213 -17.17 6.69 -6.26
C ALA A 213 -16.46 7.62 -5.26
N GLY A 214 -16.22 8.89 -5.62
CA GLY A 214 -15.45 9.83 -4.80
C GLY A 214 -15.97 9.97 -3.36
N ALA A 215 -17.27 10.19 -3.18
CA ALA A 215 -17.88 10.35 -1.86
C ALA A 215 -17.72 9.13 -0.94
N PHE A 216 -17.60 7.92 -1.51
CA PHE A 216 -17.44 6.69 -0.75
C PHE A 216 -16.04 6.55 -0.13
N TYR A 217 -15.01 7.11 -0.78
CA TYR A 217 -13.62 7.03 -0.33
C TYR A 217 -13.11 8.30 0.35
N HIS A 218 -13.94 9.34 0.42
CA HIS A 218 -13.58 10.63 0.98
C HIS A 218 -13.42 10.52 2.51
N ASN A 219 -12.21 10.77 2.99
CA ASN A 219 -11.86 10.72 4.41
C ASN A 219 -12.02 12.08 5.10
N TYR A 220 -11.87 12.09 6.42
CA TYR A 220 -11.95 13.31 7.25
C TYR A 220 -10.81 14.31 6.97
N LYS A 221 -9.75 13.90 6.27
CA LYS A 221 -8.61 14.73 5.86
C LYS A 221 -8.82 15.42 4.50
N GLY A 222 -10.02 15.31 3.91
CA GLY A 222 -10.32 15.93 2.62
C GLY A 222 -9.69 15.22 1.41
N THR A 223 -9.33 13.95 1.57
CA THR A 223 -8.69 13.14 0.49
C THR A 223 -9.40 11.81 0.30
N ASN A 224 -9.24 11.19 -0.86
CA ASN A 224 -9.80 9.87 -1.13
C ASN A 224 -8.78 8.78 -0.78
N SER A 225 -9.19 7.80 0.02
CA SER A 225 -8.27 6.76 0.51
C SER A 225 -8.97 5.43 0.77
N ILE A 226 -8.16 4.37 0.86
CA ILE A 226 -8.53 3.12 1.54
C ILE A 226 -7.70 2.99 2.83
N VAL A 227 -8.21 2.28 3.81
CA VAL A 227 -7.53 2.03 5.08
C VAL A 227 -6.67 0.75 4.96
N LEU A 228 -5.41 0.86 5.39
CA LEU A 228 -4.53 -0.24 5.78
C LEU A 228 -4.53 -0.30 7.31
N LEU A 229 -5.19 -1.28 7.90
CA LEU A 229 -5.08 -1.57 9.32
C LEU A 229 -3.94 -2.56 9.52
N ALA A 230 -2.98 -2.26 10.40
CA ALA A 230 -1.82 -3.13 10.59
C ALA A 230 -1.45 -3.31 12.06
N LEU A 231 -1.10 -4.55 12.42
CA LEU A 231 -0.44 -4.89 13.67
C LEU A 231 1.05 -5.12 13.40
N VAL A 232 1.90 -4.52 14.21
CA VAL A 232 3.35 -4.51 14.03
C VAL A 232 4.07 -5.04 15.27
N ASP A 233 5.10 -5.86 15.06
CA ASP A 233 5.98 -6.39 16.12
C ASP A 233 6.97 -5.33 16.65
N ALA A 234 7.78 -5.69 17.64
CA ALA A 234 8.76 -4.78 18.25
C ALA A 234 9.87 -4.32 17.28
N ASN A 235 10.05 -4.99 16.13
CA ASN A 235 11.08 -4.76 15.13
C ASN A 235 10.57 -4.02 13.89
N CYS A 236 9.37 -3.44 13.95
CA CYS A 236 8.71 -2.78 12.82
C CYS A 236 8.32 -3.72 11.67
N ASN A 237 8.13 -5.03 11.91
CA ASN A 237 7.58 -5.96 10.93
C ASN A 237 6.06 -6.07 11.07
N PHE A 238 5.36 -6.13 9.94
CA PHE A 238 3.91 -6.36 9.91
C PHE A 238 3.60 -7.83 10.26
N ILE A 239 2.83 -8.07 11.32
CA ILE A 239 2.38 -9.41 11.69
C ILE A 239 0.92 -9.67 11.30
N TYR A 240 0.14 -8.61 11.14
CA TYR A 240 -1.22 -8.66 10.61
C TYR A 240 -1.47 -7.43 9.76
N VAL A 241 -2.15 -7.60 8.62
CA VAL A 241 -2.62 -6.50 7.77
C VAL A 241 -4.01 -6.79 7.24
N ASP A 242 -4.86 -5.77 7.22
CA ASP A 242 -6.14 -5.75 6.53
C ASP A 242 -6.22 -4.49 5.66
N VAL A 243 -6.60 -4.66 4.38
CA VAL A 243 -6.57 -3.60 3.38
C VAL A 243 -7.86 -3.61 2.58
N GLY A 244 -8.48 -2.44 2.47
CA GLY A 244 -9.54 -2.22 1.50
C GLY A 244 -10.81 -1.60 2.04
N CYS A 245 -10.91 -1.42 3.36
CA CYS A 245 -12.01 -0.63 3.92
C CYS A 245 -11.94 0.80 3.37
N ASN A 246 -13.09 1.39 3.08
CA ASN A 246 -13.12 2.73 2.50
C ASN A 246 -12.60 3.77 3.51
N GLY A 247 -12.03 4.87 3.01
CA GLY A 247 -11.45 5.91 3.84
C GLY A 247 -12.44 6.72 4.69
N ARG A 248 -13.75 6.49 4.53
CA ARG A 248 -14.79 7.10 5.36
C ARG A 248 -14.96 6.36 6.69
N CYS A 249 -14.68 5.07 6.72
CA CYS A 249 -14.69 4.28 7.94
C CYS A 249 -13.59 4.75 8.90
N ASN A 250 -13.91 4.82 10.19
CA ASN A 250 -12.92 5.06 11.23
C ASN A 250 -12.16 3.77 11.57
N ASP A 251 -10.95 3.90 12.10
CA ASP A 251 -10.08 2.76 12.38
C ASP A 251 -10.72 1.76 13.37
N ALA A 252 -11.52 2.24 14.33
CA ALA A 252 -12.29 1.39 15.23
C ALA A 252 -13.31 0.50 14.49
N GLY A 253 -14.04 1.05 13.51
CA GLY A 253 -15.02 0.30 12.73
C GLY A 253 -14.35 -0.77 11.87
N VAL A 254 -13.20 -0.44 11.27
CA VAL A 254 -12.38 -1.40 10.52
C VAL A 254 -11.88 -2.52 11.43
N PHE A 255 -11.36 -2.18 12.61
CA PHE A 255 -10.88 -3.15 13.59
C PHE A 255 -11.99 -4.11 14.04
N LEU A 256 -13.18 -3.62 14.38
CA LEU A 256 -14.25 -4.47 14.92
C LEU A 256 -14.72 -5.58 13.95
N GLN A 257 -14.50 -5.40 12.64
CA GLN A 257 -14.83 -6.37 11.59
C GLN A 257 -13.64 -7.27 11.21
N SER A 258 -12.46 -7.01 11.75
CA SER A 258 -11.21 -7.68 11.39
C SER A 258 -11.07 -9.06 12.06
N GLU A 259 -10.29 -9.95 11.45
CA GLU A 259 -9.92 -11.25 12.07
C GLU A 259 -9.18 -11.05 13.39
N LEU A 260 -8.35 -10.00 13.49
CA LEU A 260 -7.65 -9.66 14.73
C LEU A 260 -8.62 -9.42 15.89
N ALA A 261 -9.72 -8.70 15.66
CA ALA A 261 -10.72 -8.46 16.70
C ALA A 261 -11.45 -9.74 17.15
N SER A 262 -11.65 -10.72 16.26
CA SER A 262 -12.18 -12.05 16.64
C SER A 262 -11.15 -12.78 17.51
N VAL A 263 -9.88 -12.82 17.11
CA VAL A 263 -8.80 -13.45 17.89
C VAL A 263 -8.68 -12.87 19.30
N LEU A 264 -8.71 -11.54 19.42
CA LEU A 264 -8.60 -10.86 20.71
C LEU A 264 -9.84 -11.06 21.60
N ARG A 265 -11.03 -11.22 21.02
CA ARG A 265 -12.28 -11.43 21.76
C ARG A 265 -12.46 -12.87 22.23
N GLU A 266 -12.04 -13.82 21.39
CA GLU A 266 -12.17 -15.26 21.63
C GLU A 266 -10.93 -15.83 22.35
N GLU A 267 -9.91 -15.00 22.61
CA GLU A 267 -8.62 -15.39 23.20
C GLU A 267 -7.93 -16.52 22.40
N ARG A 268 -8.17 -16.58 21.09
CA ARG A 268 -7.76 -17.70 20.23
C ARG A 268 -6.24 -17.75 20.10
N GLY A 269 -5.61 -18.68 20.80
CA GLY A 269 -4.17 -18.89 20.77
C GLY A 269 -3.37 -17.82 21.52
N LEU A 270 -4.02 -16.93 22.28
CA LEU A 270 -3.34 -15.95 23.11
C LEU A 270 -2.67 -16.63 24.32
N PRO A 271 -1.55 -16.10 24.82
CA PRO A 271 -0.96 -16.60 26.05
C PRO A 271 -1.85 -16.33 27.26
N THR A 272 -1.78 -17.22 28.26
CA THR A 272 -2.40 -16.99 29.56
C THR A 272 -1.76 -15.79 30.25
N ASN A 273 -2.52 -15.09 31.10
CA ASN A 273 -2.01 -13.97 31.89
C ASN A 273 -0.67 -14.30 32.56
N SER A 274 0.24 -13.35 32.54
CA SER A 274 1.57 -13.51 33.14
C SER A 274 1.79 -12.49 34.25
N SER A 275 2.73 -12.83 35.13
CA SER A 275 3.11 -11.95 36.23
C SER A 275 3.91 -10.75 35.70
N ILE A 276 3.45 -9.55 36.02
CA ILE A 276 4.15 -8.29 35.75
C ILE A 276 4.57 -7.69 37.08
N GLY A 277 5.88 -7.59 37.30
CA GLY A 277 6.42 -7.17 38.60
C GLY A 277 6.15 -8.20 39.70
N SER A 278 6.17 -7.77 40.96
CA SER A 278 6.11 -8.65 42.12
C SER A 278 4.71 -9.17 42.44
N ASN A 279 3.64 -8.41 42.16
CA ASN A 279 2.29 -8.69 42.69
C ASN A 279 1.14 -8.49 41.68
N ARG A 280 1.39 -8.47 40.37
CA ARG A 280 0.31 -8.30 39.36
C ARG A 280 0.31 -9.45 38.38
N CYS A 281 -0.86 -10.00 38.08
CA CYS A 281 -1.06 -10.96 37.01
C CYS A 281 -1.96 -10.30 35.97
N LEU A 282 -1.40 -9.96 34.81
CA LEU A 282 -2.07 -9.14 33.80
C LEU A 282 -2.17 -9.87 32.45
N PRO A 283 -3.25 -9.62 31.68
CA PRO A 283 -3.38 -10.19 30.35
C PRO A 283 -2.36 -9.60 29.39
N TYR A 284 -2.19 -10.31 28.27
CA TYR A 284 -1.46 -9.80 27.11
C TYR A 284 -2.32 -8.82 26.32
N VAL A 285 -1.76 -7.71 25.87
CA VAL A 285 -2.52 -6.61 25.28
C VAL A 285 -1.88 -6.09 24.00
N VAL A 286 -2.70 -5.65 23.05
CA VAL A 286 -2.28 -4.83 21.91
C VAL A 286 -2.36 -3.35 22.32
N VAL A 287 -1.36 -2.55 21.94
CA VAL A 287 -1.39 -1.10 22.16
C VAL A 287 -1.93 -0.39 20.91
N SER A 288 -2.77 0.63 21.12
CA SER A 288 -3.48 1.32 20.04
C SER A 288 -3.67 2.80 20.34
N ASP A 289 -4.12 3.58 19.36
CA ASP A 289 -4.42 5.00 19.53
C ASP A 289 -5.77 5.23 20.26
N ASP A 290 -6.13 6.49 20.51
CA ASP A 290 -7.38 6.83 21.21
C ASP A 290 -8.66 6.58 20.38
N ALA A 291 -8.53 6.45 19.05
CA ALA A 291 -9.66 6.20 18.18
C ALA A 291 -10.23 4.79 18.35
N PHE A 292 -9.42 3.83 18.82
CA PHE A 292 -9.86 2.46 19.11
C PHE A 292 -10.66 2.33 20.43
N PRO A 293 -11.50 1.29 20.57
CA PRO A 293 -12.19 1.00 21.83
C PRO A 293 -11.23 0.42 22.87
N LEU A 294 -11.49 0.69 24.16
CA LEU A 294 -10.79 0.01 25.24
C LEU A 294 -11.40 -1.39 25.46
N GLN A 295 -10.59 -2.45 25.35
CA GLN A 295 -11.01 -3.84 25.56
C GLN A 295 -9.97 -4.59 26.41
N THR A 296 -10.29 -5.81 26.88
CA THR A 296 -9.40 -6.63 27.71
C THR A 296 -8.00 -6.79 27.12
N HIS A 297 -7.93 -7.05 25.81
CA HIS A 297 -6.68 -7.25 25.06
C HIS A 297 -6.33 -6.07 24.14
N LEU A 298 -6.99 -4.91 24.29
CA LEU A 298 -6.72 -3.71 23.48
C LEU A 298 -6.64 -2.47 24.37
N MET A 299 -5.42 -1.96 24.54
CA MET A 299 -5.13 -0.81 25.37
C MET A 299 -5.05 0.46 24.55
N LYS A 300 -5.63 1.52 25.11
CA LYS A 300 -5.61 2.88 24.56
C LYS A 300 -5.24 3.91 25.64
N PRO A 301 -4.70 5.07 25.26
CA PRO A 301 -4.29 6.09 26.22
C PRO A 301 -5.47 6.62 27.04
N TYR A 302 -5.17 7.21 28.20
CA TYR A 302 -6.12 8.09 28.89
C TYR A 302 -6.34 9.37 28.06
N PRO A 303 -7.49 10.05 28.21
CA PRO A 303 -7.78 11.28 27.48
C PRO A 303 -6.64 12.31 27.57
N TYR A 304 -6.32 12.97 26.45
CA TYR A 304 -5.17 13.87 26.32
C TYR A 304 -5.15 14.99 27.38
N HIS A 305 -6.30 15.55 27.73
CA HIS A 305 -6.44 16.64 28.71
C HIS A 305 -6.32 16.20 30.18
N THR A 306 -5.84 14.98 30.44
CA THR A 306 -5.70 14.49 31.81
C THR A 306 -4.60 15.24 32.57
N THR A 307 -4.93 15.79 33.74
CA THR A 307 -4.00 16.50 34.63
C THR A 307 -3.20 15.56 35.56
N CYS A 308 -3.70 14.34 35.79
CA CYS A 308 -3.08 13.34 36.66
C CYS A 308 -1.71 12.88 36.13
N ARG A 309 -0.65 13.06 36.93
CA ARG A 309 0.72 12.65 36.61
C ARG A 309 0.85 11.16 36.28
N GLN A 310 0.16 10.29 37.04
CA GLN A 310 0.24 8.84 36.85
C GLN A 310 -0.31 8.42 35.48
N LYS A 311 -1.42 9.03 35.06
CA LYS A 311 -2.03 8.81 33.74
C LYS A 311 -1.14 9.33 32.61
N LYS A 312 -0.45 10.47 32.81
CA LYS A 312 0.55 10.97 31.85
C LYS A 312 1.72 10.00 31.67
N ILE A 313 2.24 9.43 32.76
CA ILE A 313 3.32 8.44 32.70
C ILE A 313 2.88 7.20 31.90
N PHE A 314 1.67 6.69 32.15
CA PHE A 314 1.10 5.60 31.34
C PHE A 314 0.97 5.98 29.86
N ASN A 315 0.42 7.15 29.54
CA ASN A 315 0.28 7.62 28.16
C ASN A 315 1.64 7.70 27.44
N CYS A 316 2.69 8.19 28.11
CA CYS A 316 4.03 8.21 27.55
C CYS A 316 4.56 6.80 27.25
N ARG A 317 4.36 5.83 28.16
CA ARG A 317 4.76 4.42 27.96
C ARG A 317 4.02 3.78 26.79
N LEU A 318 2.69 3.92 26.77
CA LEU A 318 1.86 3.42 25.69
C LEU A 318 2.24 4.05 24.36
N SER A 319 2.43 5.38 24.31
CA SER A 319 2.83 6.07 23.09
C SER A 319 4.20 5.61 22.58
N ARG A 320 5.16 5.31 23.47
CA ARG A 320 6.48 4.78 23.08
C ARG A 320 6.37 3.41 22.42
N ALA A 321 5.58 2.49 22.99
CA ALA A 321 5.35 1.18 22.39
C ALA A 321 4.52 1.27 21.10
N ARG A 322 3.52 2.17 21.07
CA ARG A 322 2.67 2.40 19.90
C ARG A 322 3.46 2.99 18.72
N HIS A 323 4.42 3.89 18.95
CA HIS A 323 5.19 4.57 17.91
C HIS A 323 5.89 3.62 16.91
N VAL A 324 6.09 2.35 17.26
CA VAL A 324 6.64 1.31 16.39
C VAL A 324 5.82 1.12 15.11
N VAL A 325 4.48 1.17 15.19
CA VAL A 325 3.61 1.03 14.01
C VAL A 325 3.68 2.25 13.10
N GLU A 326 3.72 3.47 13.67
CA GLU A 326 3.90 4.71 12.93
C GLU A 326 5.26 4.72 12.20
N HIS A 327 6.30 4.25 12.89
CA HIS A 327 7.63 4.10 12.31
C HIS A 327 7.64 3.08 11.17
N ALA A 328 6.99 1.92 11.32
CA ALA A 328 6.85 0.92 10.26
C ALA A 328 6.15 1.51 9.02
N PHE A 329 5.08 2.28 9.20
CA PHE A 329 4.42 3.01 8.11
C PHE A 329 5.32 4.06 7.45
N GLY A 330 6.15 4.74 8.23
CA GLY A 330 7.17 5.67 7.73
C GLY A 330 8.21 4.96 6.86
N ILE A 331 8.78 3.85 7.34
CA ILE A 331 9.74 3.03 6.58
C ILE A 331 9.10 2.51 5.29
N LEU A 332 7.88 1.98 5.37
CA LEU A 332 7.12 1.48 4.21
C LEU A 332 6.98 2.58 3.14
N SER A 333 6.57 3.79 3.53
CA SER A 333 6.34 4.91 2.61
C SER A 333 7.62 5.47 2.01
N ASN A 334 8.71 5.51 2.79
CA ASN A 334 10.01 5.97 2.32
C ASN A 334 10.68 4.97 1.36
N ARG A 335 10.51 3.68 1.64
CA ARG A 335 10.99 2.59 0.79
C ARG A 335 10.20 2.52 -0.52
N PHE A 336 8.88 2.56 -0.42
CA PHE A 336 7.96 2.52 -1.56
C PHE A 336 7.27 3.87 -1.72
N ARG A 337 7.91 4.75 -2.51
CA ARG A 337 7.44 6.12 -2.69
C ARG A 337 6.09 6.23 -3.39
N ILE A 338 5.57 5.14 -3.93
CA ILE A 338 4.19 5.07 -4.42
C ILE A 338 3.15 5.52 -3.36
N PHE A 339 3.44 5.36 -2.07
CA PHE A 339 2.55 5.81 -0.99
C PHE A 339 2.66 7.30 -0.64
N LEU A 340 3.65 8.02 -1.20
CA LEU A 340 3.84 9.46 -0.95
C LEU A 340 2.94 10.34 -1.83
N SER A 341 2.24 9.76 -2.81
CA SER A 341 1.37 10.47 -3.74
C SER A 341 0.10 9.69 -4.02
N PRO A 342 -1.01 10.36 -4.41
CA PRO A 342 -2.25 9.67 -4.73
C PRO A 342 -2.07 8.67 -5.89
N ILE A 343 -2.37 7.39 -5.63
CA ILE A 343 -2.25 6.31 -6.60
C ILE A 343 -3.38 6.40 -7.63
N ASN A 344 -3.02 6.45 -8.92
CA ASN A 344 -3.97 6.60 -10.03
C ASN A 344 -4.43 5.27 -10.61
N LEU A 345 -4.89 4.37 -9.75
CA LEU A 345 -5.34 3.03 -10.14
C LEU A 345 -6.67 2.69 -9.49
N LYS A 346 -7.33 1.65 -10.02
CA LYS A 346 -8.55 1.11 -9.43
C LYS A 346 -8.27 0.52 -8.05
N VAL A 347 -9.28 0.51 -7.19
CA VAL A 347 -9.15 0.10 -5.78
C VAL A 347 -8.55 -1.29 -5.62
N GLU A 348 -8.90 -2.24 -6.51
CA GLU A 348 -8.39 -3.62 -6.44
C GLU A 348 -6.88 -3.67 -6.71
N SER A 349 -6.39 -2.81 -7.61
CA SER A 349 -4.95 -2.71 -7.88
C SER A 349 -4.22 -2.05 -6.72
N VAL A 350 -4.82 -1.02 -6.10
CA VAL A 350 -4.26 -0.36 -4.91
C VAL A 350 -4.15 -1.35 -3.75
N GLN A 351 -5.18 -2.17 -3.50
CA GLN A 351 -5.14 -3.22 -2.48
C GLN A 351 -3.98 -4.20 -2.71
N LYS A 352 -3.85 -4.73 -3.94
CA LYS A 352 -2.75 -5.64 -4.31
C LYS A 352 -1.37 -5.01 -4.12
N ILE A 353 -1.21 -3.76 -4.52
CA ILE A 353 0.02 -3.00 -4.33
C ILE A 353 0.35 -2.87 -2.84
N THR A 354 -0.61 -2.45 -2.02
CA THR A 354 -0.42 -2.27 -0.58
C THR A 354 -0.01 -3.57 0.10
N LEU A 355 -0.73 -4.67 -0.18
CA LEU A 355 -0.44 -6.00 0.36
C LEU A 355 0.96 -6.50 -0.05
N ALA A 356 1.32 -6.35 -1.32
CA ALA A 356 2.65 -6.73 -1.81
C ALA A 356 3.76 -5.92 -1.14
N CYS A 357 3.57 -4.60 -0.97
CA CYS A 357 4.53 -3.73 -0.29
C CYS A 357 4.72 -4.09 1.19
N CYS A 358 3.66 -4.47 1.92
CA CYS A 358 3.77 -4.94 3.30
C CYS A 358 4.63 -6.21 3.40
N VAL A 359 4.42 -7.18 2.50
CA VAL A 359 5.23 -8.41 2.46
C VAL A 359 6.68 -8.11 2.07
N LEU A 360 6.90 -7.27 1.07
CA LEU A 360 8.25 -6.86 0.65
C LEU A 360 8.97 -6.06 1.75
N HIS A 361 8.24 -5.27 2.55
CA HIS A 361 8.83 -4.54 3.68
C HIS A 361 9.47 -5.49 4.69
N ASN A 362 8.74 -6.53 5.10
CA ASN A 362 9.23 -7.54 6.04
C ASN A 362 10.38 -8.36 5.44
N PHE A 363 10.26 -8.77 4.16
CA PHE A 363 11.33 -9.49 3.45
C PHE A 363 12.66 -8.71 3.43
N LEU A 364 12.58 -7.42 3.11
CA LEU A 364 13.75 -6.54 3.08
C LEU A 364 14.23 -6.17 4.48
N GLY A 365 13.37 -6.22 5.51
CA GLY A 365 13.72 -6.04 6.91
C GLY A 365 14.55 -7.21 7.47
N THR A 366 14.15 -8.44 7.17
CA THR A 366 14.79 -9.68 7.66
C THR A 366 16.28 -9.76 7.31
N ASN A 367 16.67 -9.22 6.16
CA ASN A 367 18.05 -9.23 5.67
C ASN A 367 18.89 -8.01 6.09
N ASN A 368 18.30 -7.01 6.77
CA ASN A 368 18.96 -5.77 7.19
C ASN A 368 19.19 -5.70 8.73
N ILE A 369 18.98 -6.80 9.46
CA ILE A 369 19.12 -6.85 10.94
C ILE A 369 20.56 -6.57 11.40
N SER A 370 21.54 -6.50 10.51
CA SER A 370 22.90 -6.02 10.82
C SER A 370 23.04 -4.50 11.00
N GLY A 371 21.99 -3.68 10.74
CA GLY A 371 22.12 -2.21 10.68
C GLY A 371 21.36 -1.38 11.74
N MET A 372 20.59 -2.00 12.63
CA MET A 372 19.87 -1.28 13.68
C MET A 372 20.69 -1.35 14.97
N ASN A 373 21.47 -0.29 15.24
CA ASN A 373 22.29 -0.15 16.43
C ASN A 373 21.51 -0.51 17.70
N VAL A 374 22.02 -1.52 18.40
CA VAL A 374 21.64 -1.91 19.75
C VAL A 374 21.93 -0.72 20.66
N ILE A 375 20.89 -0.07 21.17
CA ILE A 375 21.03 0.70 22.40
C ILE A 375 21.11 -0.35 23.51
N ASN A 376 22.32 -0.48 24.08
CA ASN A 376 22.63 -1.41 25.15
C ASN A 376 21.62 -1.28 26.30
N ALA A 377 20.74 -2.26 26.45
CA ALA A 377 20.02 -2.51 27.69
C ALA A 377 20.74 -3.65 28.40
N THR A 378 21.33 -3.34 29.53
CA THR A 378 21.95 -4.26 30.47
C THR A 378 21.01 -5.41 30.80
N THR A 379 21.42 -6.63 30.45
CA THR A 379 20.74 -7.87 30.78
C THR A 379 20.83 -8.14 32.28
N GLU A 380 19.81 -7.78 33.05
CA GLU A 380 19.57 -8.42 34.34
C GLU A 380 18.69 -9.65 34.11
N ARG A 381 19.25 -10.83 34.41
CA ARG A 381 18.57 -12.12 34.35
C ARG A 381 17.53 -12.17 35.46
N TYR A 382 16.25 -12.25 35.11
CA TYR A 382 15.21 -12.65 36.06
C TYR A 382 15.18 -14.17 36.17
N SER A 383 15.48 -14.66 37.38
CA SER A 383 15.37 -16.07 37.75
C SER A 383 13.91 -16.53 37.70
N GLU A 384 13.69 -17.71 37.13
CA GLU A 384 12.40 -18.42 37.18
C GLU A 384 12.08 -18.81 38.63
N GLY A 385 11.23 -18.01 39.27
CA GLY A 385 10.58 -18.36 40.54
C GLY A 385 9.20 -18.93 40.28
N SER A 386 9.02 -20.22 40.54
CA SER A 386 7.70 -20.85 40.60
C SER A 386 6.89 -20.26 41.75
N PHE A 387 5.84 -19.50 41.45
CA PHE A 387 4.90 -18.98 42.45
C PHE A 387 3.45 -19.16 42.01
N ASN A 388 2.63 -19.57 42.99
CA ASN A 388 1.26 -20.04 42.87
C ASN A 388 0.34 -19.12 42.05
N SER A 389 -0.38 -19.74 41.11
CA SER A 389 -1.40 -19.14 40.26
C SER A 389 -2.65 -18.77 41.05
N ASN A 390 -2.68 -17.57 41.63
CA ASN A 390 -3.95 -16.93 42.00
C ASN A 390 -4.42 -16.07 40.82
N ASN A 391 -5.28 -16.66 39.98
CA ASN A 391 -5.93 -15.99 38.86
C ASN A 391 -6.86 -14.87 39.36
N PRO A 392 -6.55 -13.57 39.14
CA PRO A 392 -7.52 -12.51 39.35
C PRO A 392 -8.37 -12.39 38.09
N ARG A 393 -9.28 -13.35 37.86
CA ARG A 393 -10.38 -13.19 36.90
C ARG A 393 -11.44 -12.27 37.52
N ARG A 394 -11.30 -10.94 37.47
CA ARG A 394 -12.40 -10.00 37.88
C ARG A 394 -12.19 -8.50 37.63
N GLY A 395 -11.31 -8.08 36.72
CA GLY A 395 -11.17 -6.66 36.34
C GLY A 395 -11.74 -6.39 34.94
N GLY A 396 -12.56 -5.35 34.78
CA GLY A 396 -12.94 -4.87 33.45
C GLY A 396 -11.75 -4.22 32.72
N PRO A 397 -11.88 -3.83 31.43
CA PRO A 397 -10.80 -3.21 30.66
C PRO A 397 -10.17 -1.98 31.35
N GLU A 398 -10.96 -1.20 32.08
CA GLU A 398 -10.47 -0.06 32.86
C GLU A 398 -9.56 -0.48 34.01
N THR A 399 -9.90 -1.56 34.72
CA THR A 399 -9.09 -2.11 35.81
C THR A 399 -7.74 -2.59 35.29
N ILE A 400 -7.72 -3.30 34.15
CA ILE A 400 -6.48 -3.74 33.50
C ILE A 400 -5.59 -2.53 33.18
N ARG A 401 -6.17 -1.48 32.60
CA ARG A 401 -5.44 -0.24 32.30
C ARG A 401 -4.91 0.46 33.56
N GLN A 402 -5.67 0.46 34.65
CA GLN A 402 -5.24 1.01 35.94
C GLN A 402 -4.08 0.22 36.54
N GLU A 403 -4.07 -1.11 36.42
CA GLU A 403 -2.97 -1.95 36.90
C GLU A 403 -1.68 -1.76 36.09
N PHE A 404 -1.77 -1.67 34.76
CA PHE A 404 -0.62 -1.28 33.93
C PHE A 404 -0.12 0.13 34.31
N MET A 405 -1.03 1.08 34.54
CA MET A 405 -0.66 2.42 35.02
C MET A 405 0.06 2.35 36.36
N ALA A 406 -0.45 1.59 37.33
CA ALA A 406 0.17 1.41 38.64
C ALA A 406 1.59 0.83 38.50
N TYR A 407 1.74 -0.22 37.70
CA TYR A 407 3.04 -0.84 37.40
C TYR A 407 4.06 0.17 36.86
N PHE A 408 3.72 0.93 35.82
CA PHE A 408 4.65 1.92 35.24
C PHE A 408 4.99 3.09 36.16
N ASN A 409 4.20 3.31 37.22
CA ASN A 409 4.47 4.32 38.24
C ASN A 409 5.29 3.79 39.42
N THR A 410 5.44 2.46 39.56
CA THR A 410 6.20 1.82 40.63
C THR A 410 7.39 1.02 40.10
N GLU A 411 7.22 -0.29 39.90
CA GLU A 411 8.27 -1.26 39.57
C GLU A 411 8.72 -1.17 38.11
N GLY A 412 7.80 -0.82 37.21
CA GLY A 412 8.07 -0.56 35.80
C GLY A 412 8.53 0.87 35.51
N ARG A 413 8.97 1.62 36.52
CA ARG A 413 9.49 2.96 36.35
C ARG A 413 10.85 2.88 35.64
N VAL A 414 11.00 3.67 34.58
CA VAL A 414 12.30 3.89 33.94
C VAL A 414 12.68 5.34 34.21
N ASP A 415 13.91 5.55 34.68
CA ASP A 415 14.44 6.88 34.92
C ASP A 415 14.58 7.63 33.59
N TRP A 416 14.06 8.85 33.58
CA TRP A 416 14.11 9.70 32.41
C TRP A 416 15.47 10.41 32.41
N GLY A 417 16.40 9.95 31.58
CA GLY A 417 17.70 10.62 31.42
C GLY A 417 18.72 9.88 30.56
N GLN A 418 18.59 9.99 29.24
CA GLN A 418 19.56 10.65 28.34
C GLN A 418 18.97 10.76 26.92
#